data_AF-A0AAV2AQV8-F1
#
_entry.id   AF-A0AAV2AQV8-F1
#
_cell.length_a   1.000
_cell.length_b   1.000
_cell.length_c   1.000
_cell.angle_alpha   90.00
_cell.angle_beta   90.00
_cell.angle_gamma   90.00
#
_symmetry.space_group_name_H-M   'P 1'
#
loop_
_entity.id
_entity.type
_entity.pdbx_description
1 polymer ?
#
loop_
_entity_poly.entity_id
_entity_poly.type
_entity_poly.pdbx_seq_one_letter_code
_entity_poly.pdbx_strand_id
1 'polypeptide(L)'
;MPEFQTKAFAEFFGNFLTTYPKISNLLLSALASGGEQLIDQFGFQCPKDRGLASFMGWFYLLLPPLIILLITIVVNKKFWFLYHGYHHYKKKNQPNGNRDDQQNRDKPKRCNWLRNAFSCCKKKDQPNRDEGNDSNAERRDKQDRTPPLFPDALTAEMYENLMHTRSCSKAWIIVFRSLLVPCIWIVTALFDGDYLACSLKGEREDAEYIHLIKEVSRFAAWMILTAFTVIGTGGLFIIRCCDKNTFWQDFYEENYIRILQKEIKPRAKTKAKQDAKAFVARIGIVEQPVSVENNTDDEVQEANNGDQESNNGRKNQGNILVQNLRKLKNSVSSKPKSSVIEVQLEDFEIPLIKGSVAAQPGPSVSYAQQEDDGAKDGRYASA
;
A
#
# COMPACT_ATOMS: atom_id res chain seq x y z
N MET A 1 5.07 7.96 -28.19
CA MET A 1 4.48 8.79 -27.13
C MET A 1 3.52 8.07 -26.14
N PRO A 2 3.61 6.75 -25.82
CA PRO A 2 2.75 6.15 -24.78
C PRO A 2 3.31 6.10 -23.34
N GLU A 3 4.63 6.26 -23.11
CA GLU A 3 5.21 6.08 -21.76
C GLU A 3 4.92 7.21 -20.76
N PHE A 4 4.79 8.46 -21.23
CA PHE A 4 4.58 9.59 -20.32
C PHE A 4 3.15 9.61 -19.74
N GLN A 5 2.16 9.23 -20.55
CA GLN A 5 0.75 9.15 -20.14
C GLN A 5 0.53 8.06 -19.09
N THR A 6 1.21 6.91 -19.21
CA THR A 6 1.00 5.78 -18.29
C THR A 6 1.52 6.04 -16.88
N LYS A 7 2.65 6.75 -16.71
CA LYS A 7 3.18 7.10 -15.38
C LYS A 7 2.32 8.13 -14.66
N ALA A 8 1.97 9.22 -15.33
CA ALA A 8 1.12 10.27 -14.74
C ALA A 8 -0.26 9.72 -14.38
N PHE A 9 -0.84 8.88 -15.24
CA PHE A 9 -2.10 8.21 -14.97
C PHE A 9 -1.98 7.23 -13.80
N ALA A 10 -0.95 6.38 -13.75
CA ALA A 10 -0.75 5.44 -12.64
C ALA A 10 -0.54 6.16 -11.28
N GLU A 11 0.20 7.27 -11.26
CA GLU A 11 0.41 8.08 -10.04
C GLU A 11 -0.86 8.82 -9.62
N PHE A 12 -1.59 9.40 -10.57
CA PHE A 12 -2.88 10.05 -10.32
C PHE A 12 -3.87 9.04 -9.72
N PHE A 13 -4.08 7.89 -10.37
CA PHE A 13 -4.97 6.84 -9.84
C PHE A 13 -4.46 6.29 -8.51
N GLY A 14 -3.15 6.07 -8.35
CA GLY A 14 -2.58 5.57 -7.10
C GLY A 14 -2.79 6.51 -5.90
N ASN A 15 -2.61 7.81 -6.08
CA ASN A 15 -2.80 8.81 -5.03
C ASN A 15 -4.29 9.12 -4.81
N PHE A 16 -5.09 9.13 -5.87
CA PHE A 16 -6.51 9.43 -5.79
C PHE A 16 -7.31 8.31 -5.12
N LEU A 17 -7.08 7.04 -5.51
CA LEU A 17 -7.72 5.86 -4.92
C LEU A 17 -7.41 5.68 -3.43
N THR A 18 -6.34 6.30 -2.94
CA THR A 18 -5.88 6.16 -1.55
C THR A 18 -6.30 7.33 -0.65
N THR A 19 -6.54 8.51 -1.21
CA THR A 19 -6.77 9.73 -0.41
C THR A 19 -8.24 9.96 -0.06
N TYR A 20 -9.19 9.62 -0.95
CA TYR A 20 -10.62 9.85 -0.73
C TYR A 20 -11.46 8.62 -1.10
N PRO A 21 -11.66 7.67 -0.17
CA PRO A 21 -12.34 6.40 -0.47
C PRO A 21 -13.79 6.59 -0.94
N LYS A 22 -14.42 7.73 -0.65
CA LYS A 22 -15.78 8.05 -1.12
C LYS A 22 -15.77 8.55 -2.58
N ILE A 23 -14.86 9.46 -2.90
CA ILE A 23 -14.78 10.06 -4.25
C ILE A 23 -14.21 9.05 -5.25
N SER A 24 -13.25 8.21 -4.83
CA SER A 24 -12.70 7.15 -5.66
C SER A 24 -13.78 6.20 -6.18
N ASN A 25 -14.72 5.81 -5.33
CA ASN A 25 -15.78 4.88 -5.72
C ASN A 25 -16.73 5.50 -6.74
N LEU A 26 -17.08 6.77 -6.56
CA LEU A 26 -17.92 7.51 -7.50
C LEU A 26 -17.24 7.67 -8.87
N LEU A 27 -15.95 8.03 -8.87
CA LEU A 27 -15.19 8.15 -10.10
C LEU A 27 -15.07 6.80 -10.80
N LEU A 28 -14.78 5.73 -10.07
CA LEU A 28 -14.70 4.37 -10.62
C LEU A 28 -16.03 3.92 -11.24
N SER A 29 -17.17 4.24 -10.61
CA SER A 29 -18.48 3.97 -11.22
C SER A 29 -18.70 4.78 -12.50
N ALA A 30 -18.34 6.07 -12.50
CA ALA A 30 -18.45 6.91 -13.69
C ALA A 30 -17.54 6.43 -14.83
N LEU A 31 -16.33 5.95 -14.50
CA LEU A 31 -15.38 5.39 -15.46
C LEU A 31 -15.85 4.05 -16.02
N ALA A 32 -16.47 3.21 -15.19
CA ALA A 32 -17.06 1.95 -15.65
C ALA A 32 -18.23 2.22 -16.60
N SER A 33 -19.16 3.10 -16.23
CA SER A 33 -20.30 3.48 -17.09
C SER A 33 -19.87 4.19 -18.37
N GLY A 34 -18.88 5.09 -18.30
CA GLY A 34 -18.33 5.75 -19.50
C GLY A 34 -17.54 4.80 -20.40
N GLY A 35 -16.90 3.78 -19.81
CA GLY A 35 -16.14 2.78 -20.56
C GLY A 35 -17.04 1.89 -21.42
N GLU A 36 -18.22 1.52 -20.94
CA GLU A 36 -19.21 0.77 -21.72
C GLU A 36 -19.66 1.55 -22.96
N GLN A 37 -20.08 2.82 -22.79
CA GLN A 37 -20.55 3.65 -23.90
C GLN A 37 -19.51 3.77 -25.02
N LEU A 38 -18.23 3.83 -24.67
CA LEU A 38 -17.14 3.84 -25.64
C LEU A 38 -17.01 2.49 -26.37
N ILE A 39 -17.13 1.36 -25.67
CA ILE A 39 -17.03 0.04 -26.33
C ILE A 39 -18.21 -0.17 -27.30
N ASP A 40 -19.41 0.21 -26.89
CA ASP A 40 -20.61 0.10 -27.71
C ASP A 40 -20.50 0.99 -28.96
N GLN A 41 -20.00 2.21 -28.81
CA GLN A 41 -19.85 3.13 -29.93
C GLN A 41 -18.76 2.67 -30.92
N PHE A 42 -17.68 2.06 -30.44
CA PHE A 42 -16.49 1.84 -31.26
C PHE A 42 -16.27 0.40 -31.75
N GLY A 43 -16.99 -0.62 -31.25
CA GLY A 43 -16.55 -1.98 -31.58
C GLY A 43 -17.51 -3.14 -31.44
N PHE A 44 -18.68 -3.00 -30.80
CA PHE A 44 -19.55 -4.15 -30.65
C PHE A 44 -20.50 -4.32 -31.85
N GLN A 45 -20.13 -5.22 -32.76
CA GLN A 45 -21.03 -5.73 -33.79
C GLN A 45 -21.18 -7.24 -33.61
N CYS A 46 -22.37 -7.69 -33.25
CA CYS A 46 -22.63 -9.11 -33.07
C CYS A 46 -22.48 -9.84 -34.42
N PRO A 47 -21.55 -10.80 -34.55
CA PRO A 47 -21.34 -11.52 -35.80
C PRO A 47 -22.58 -12.36 -36.13
N LYS A 48 -22.81 -12.62 -37.43
CA LYS A 48 -23.92 -13.47 -37.89
C LYS A 48 -23.67 -14.96 -37.62
N ASP A 49 -22.41 -15.35 -37.49
CA ASP A 49 -22.02 -16.73 -37.23
C ASP A 49 -22.37 -17.15 -35.80
N ARG A 50 -23.27 -18.12 -35.68
CA ARG A 50 -23.87 -18.60 -34.42
C ARG A 50 -22.83 -18.96 -33.35
N GLY A 51 -21.82 -19.74 -33.73
CA GLY A 51 -20.77 -20.19 -32.80
C GLY A 51 -19.90 -19.02 -32.33
N LEU A 52 -19.63 -18.07 -33.23
CA LEU A 52 -18.80 -16.91 -32.92
C LEU A 52 -19.57 -15.87 -32.10
N ALA A 53 -20.86 -15.69 -32.36
CA ALA A 53 -21.73 -14.76 -31.63
C ALA A 53 -21.79 -15.11 -30.14
N SER A 54 -22.00 -16.39 -29.82
CA SER A 54 -22.06 -16.84 -28.43
C SER A 54 -20.74 -16.59 -27.69
N PHE A 55 -19.62 -17.00 -28.30
CA PHE A 55 -18.29 -16.80 -27.70
C PHE A 55 -17.94 -15.32 -27.54
N MET A 56 -18.18 -14.50 -28.58
CA MET A 56 -17.91 -13.06 -28.53
C MET A 56 -18.75 -12.37 -27.45
N GLY A 57 -20.06 -12.66 -27.36
CA GLY A 57 -20.92 -12.10 -26.32
C GLY A 57 -20.38 -12.34 -24.91
N TRP A 58 -20.00 -13.59 -24.60
CA TRP A 58 -19.38 -13.93 -23.32
C TRP A 58 -18.00 -13.28 -23.11
N PHE A 59 -17.20 -13.19 -24.17
CA PHE A 59 -15.88 -12.58 -24.11
C PHE A 59 -15.97 -11.08 -23.77
N TYR A 60 -16.84 -10.32 -24.42
CA TYR A 60 -17.06 -8.90 -24.10
C TYR A 60 -17.69 -8.71 -22.72
N LEU A 61 -18.51 -9.66 -22.25
CA LEU A 61 -19.11 -9.62 -20.92
C LEU A 61 -18.09 -9.90 -19.80
N LEU A 62 -17.17 -10.86 -19.98
CA LEU A 62 -16.29 -11.36 -18.93
C LEU A 62 -14.84 -10.87 -18.99
N LEU A 63 -14.30 -10.56 -20.19
CA LEU A 63 -12.90 -10.21 -20.32
C LEU A 63 -12.58 -8.83 -19.74
N PRO A 64 -13.30 -7.73 -20.05
CA PRO A 64 -13.02 -6.44 -19.43
C PRO A 64 -13.03 -6.46 -17.89
N PRO A 65 -14.04 -7.04 -17.20
CA PRO A 65 -14.04 -7.08 -15.74
C PRO A 65 -12.90 -7.94 -15.18
N LEU A 66 -12.48 -9.02 -15.88
CA LEU A 66 -11.32 -9.82 -15.48
C LEU A 66 -10.02 -9.01 -15.56
N ILE A 67 -9.81 -8.25 -16.64
CA ILE A 67 -8.62 -7.40 -16.80
C ILE A 67 -8.63 -6.30 -15.73
N ILE A 68 -9.76 -5.64 -15.51
CA ILE A 68 -9.92 -4.60 -14.48
C ILE A 68 -9.65 -5.18 -13.09
N LEU A 69 -10.12 -6.39 -12.79
CA LEU A 69 -9.87 -7.07 -11.52
C LEU A 69 -8.36 -7.28 -11.29
N LEU A 70 -7.66 -7.80 -12.30
CA LEU A 70 -6.21 -8.02 -12.23
C LEU A 70 -5.44 -6.71 -12.01
N ILE A 71 -5.76 -5.67 -12.77
CA ILE A 71 -5.15 -4.34 -12.62
C ILE A 71 -5.40 -3.80 -11.21
N THR A 72 -6.64 -3.91 -10.72
CA THR A 72 -6.99 -3.37 -9.40
C THR A 72 -6.27 -4.10 -8.26
N ILE A 73 -6.06 -5.41 -8.39
CA ILE A 73 -5.26 -6.19 -7.44
C ILE A 73 -3.78 -5.77 -7.49
N VAL A 74 -3.21 -5.65 -8.71
CA VAL A 74 -1.80 -5.29 -8.92
C VAL A 74 -1.48 -3.85 -8.50
N VAL A 75 -2.38 -2.89 -8.68
CA VAL A 75 -2.15 -1.48 -8.29
C VAL A 75 -2.26 -1.28 -6.78
N ASN A 76 -2.88 -2.22 -6.05
CA ASN A 76 -3.10 -2.06 -4.62
C ASN A 76 -1.81 -2.31 -3.81
N LYS A 77 -1.14 -1.25 -3.39
CA LYS A 77 0.07 -1.32 -2.54
C LYS A 77 -0.13 -2.12 -1.25
N LYS A 78 -1.34 -2.08 -0.66
CA LYS A 78 -1.64 -2.85 0.56
C LYS A 78 -1.67 -4.35 0.29
N PHE A 79 -2.08 -4.77 -0.91
CA PHE A 79 -2.04 -6.17 -1.32
C PHE A 79 -0.60 -6.70 -1.35
N TRP A 80 0.32 -5.96 -1.97
CA TRP A 80 1.74 -6.34 -2.00
C TRP A 80 2.38 -6.38 -0.62
N PHE A 81 2.05 -5.42 0.26
CA PHE A 81 2.53 -5.44 1.64
C PHE A 81 2.07 -6.70 2.39
N LEU A 82 0.81 -7.10 2.18
CA LEU A 82 0.25 -8.32 2.76
C LEU A 82 0.91 -9.58 2.18
N TYR A 83 1.10 -9.61 0.86
CA TYR A 83 1.75 -10.72 0.14
C TYR A 83 3.20 -10.94 0.60
N HIS A 84 4.01 -9.88 0.63
CA HIS A 84 5.40 -9.96 1.07
C HIS A 84 5.52 -10.18 2.59
N GLY A 85 4.64 -9.58 3.39
CA GLY A 85 4.61 -9.77 4.84
C GLY A 85 4.38 -11.22 5.24
N TYR A 86 3.49 -11.92 4.54
CA TYR A 86 3.22 -13.35 4.77
C TYR A 86 4.47 -14.23 4.53
N HIS A 87 5.21 -13.98 3.44
CA HIS A 87 6.37 -14.79 3.11
C HIS A 87 7.56 -14.55 4.03
N HIS A 88 7.76 -13.31 4.50
CA HIS A 88 8.87 -12.97 5.40
C HIS A 88 8.70 -13.58 6.80
N TYR A 89 7.45 -13.74 7.25
CA TYR A 89 7.14 -14.34 8.56
C TYR A 89 7.51 -15.84 8.59
N LYS A 90 7.14 -16.58 7.54
CA LYS A 90 7.36 -18.03 7.46
C LYS A 90 8.84 -18.44 7.55
N LYS A 91 9.75 -17.61 7.03
CA LYS A 91 11.19 -17.94 7.00
C LYS A 91 11.89 -17.76 8.34
N LYS A 92 11.41 -16.86 9.21
CA LYS A 92 12.03 -16.62 10.53
C LYS A 92 11.59 -17.60 11.61
N ASN A 93 10.38 -18.14 11.47
CA ASN A 93 9.81 -19.09 12.43
C ASN A 93 10.03 -20.56 12.05
N GLN A 94 10.87 -20.87 11.08
CA GLN A 94 11.38 -22.23 10.95
C GLN A 94 12.45 -22.40 12.04
N PRO A 95 12.17 -23.12 13.15
CA PRO A 95 13.20 -23.41 14.12
C PRO A 95 14.33 -24.12 13.39
N ASN A 96 15.54 -23.57 13.49
CA ASN A 96 16.77 -24.18 12.97
C ASN A 96 17.18 -25.42 13.82
N GLY A 97 16.20 -26.11 14.39
CA GLY A 97 16.38 -27.25 15.27
C GLY A 97 16.52 -28.54 14.46
N ASN A 98 17.52 -29.33 14.84
CA ASN A 98 17.74 -30.68 14.36
C ASN A 98 16.43 -31.47 14.27
N ARG A 99 16.27 -32.17 13.15
CA ARG A 99 15.04 -32.76 12.63
C ARG A 99 14.42 -33.89 13.46
N ASP A 100 15.02 -34.27 14.57
CA ASP A 100 14.85 -35.64 15.05
C ASP A 100 13.81 -35.79 16.18
N ASP A 101 13.36 -34.71 16.84
CA ASP A 101 12.41 -34.82 17.98
C ASP A 101 11.02 -34.22 17.73
N GLN A 102 10.73 -33.70 16.53
CA GLN A 102 9.52 -32.91 16.27
C GLN A 102 8.46 -33.62 15.42
N GLN A 103 8.42 -34.95 15.44
CA GLN A 103 7.44 -35.73 14.68
C GLN A 103 6.07 -35.86 15.39
N ASN A 104 5.93 -35.45 16.65
CA ASN A 104 4.73 -35.79 17.45
C ASN A 104 3.98 -34.62 18.09
N ARG A 105 4.31 -33.35 17.79
CA ARG A 105 3.50 -32.21 18.25
C ARG A 105 2.88 -31.45 17.08
N ASP A 106 1.55 -31.58 17.03
CA ASP A 106 0.62 -30.59 16.55
C ASP A 106 0.73 -30.21 15.07
N LYS A 107 0.05 -31.02 14.25
CA LYS A 107 -0.41 -30.58 12.93
C LYS A 107 -1.14 -29.24 13.12
N PRO A 108 -0.77 -28.18 12.39
CA PRO A 108 -1.47 -26.90 12.47
C PRO A 108 -2.94 -27.16 12.14
N LYS A 109 -3.80 -26.99 13.15
CA LYS A 109 -5.25 -27.12 12.98
C LYS A 109 -5.64 -26.16 11.87
N ARG A 110 -6.03 -26.69 10.70
CA ARG A 110 -6.44 -25.90 9.54
C ARG A 110 -7.38 -24.80 10.03
N CYS A 111 -7.04 -23.55 9.73
CA CYS A 111 -7.87 -22.39 10.02
C CYS A 111 -9.19 -22.54 9.27
N ASN A 112 -10.15 -23.23 9.87
CA ASN A 112 -11.51 -23.32 9.39
C ASN A 112 -12.22 -22.04 9.82
N TRP A 113 -11.78 -20.90 9.26
CA TRP A 113 -12.16 -19.56 9.70
C TRP A 113 -13.68 -19.37 9.67
N LEU A 114 -14.37 -19.91 8.66
CA LEU A 114 -15.82 -19.90 8.57
C LEU A 114 -16.49 -20.61 9.76
N ARG A 115 -15.95 -21.75 10.21
CA ARG A 115 -16.53 -22.49 11.34
C ARG A 115 -16.22 -21.84 12.68
N ASN A 116 -15.03 -21.26 12.82
CA ASN A 116 -14.59 -20.64 14.07
C ASN A 116 -15.11 -19.21 14.26
N ALA A 117 -15.38 -18.46 13.19
CA ALA A 117 -15.95 -17.11 13.24
C ALA A 117 -17.30 -17.11 13.97
N PHE A 118 -18.18 -18.07 13.65
CA PHE A 118 -19.45 -18.23 14.37
C PHE A 118 -19.27 -18.65 15.84
N SER A 119 -18.21 -19.40 16.16
CA SER A 119 -17.94 -19.84 17.54
C SER A 119 -17.34 -18.74 18.43
N CYS A 120 -16.56 -17.81 17.86
CA CYS A 120 -15.95 -16.69 18.59
C CYS A 120 -17.00 -15.68 19.10
N CYS A 121 -18.10 -15.48 18.37
CA CYS A 121 -19.19 -14.62 18.85
C CYS A 121 -19.93 -15.20 20.07
N LYS A 122 -19.86 -16.51 20.32
CA LYS A 122 -20.66 -17.16 21.37
C LYS A 122 -20.02 -17.15 22.76
N LYS A 123 -18.75 -16.75 22.90
CA LYS A 123 -17.96 -16.99 24.13
C LYS A 123 -17.67 -15.76 25.00
N LYS A 124 -18.31 -14.62 24.76
CA LYS A 124 -18.01 -13.37 25.49
C LYS A 124 -18.75 -13.17 26.84
N ASP A 125 -19.71 -14.02 27.20
CA ASP A 125 -20.60 -13.76 28.35
C ASP A 125 -20.45 -14.71 29.55
N GLN A 126 -19.31 -15.38 29.71
CA GLN A 126 -19.02 -16.05 30.99
C GLN A 126 -17.97 -15.25 31.77
N PRO A 127 -18.39 -14.37 32.71
CA PRO A 127 -17.47 -13.91 33.75
C PRO A 127 -17.00 -15.15 34.50
N ASN A 128 -15.70 -15.45 34.42
CA ASN A 128 -15.06 -16.42 35.30
C ASN A 128 -15.25 -15.93 36.73
N ARG A 129 -16.31 -16.44 37.37
CA ARG A 129 -16.60 -16.26 38.78
C ARG A 129 -15.82 -17.33 39.54
N ASP A 130 -14.49 -17.20 39.52
CA ASP A 130 -13.63 -17.93 40.43
C ASP A 130 -13.39 -17.03 41.65
N GLU A 131 -14.42 -16.95 42.51
CA GLU A 131 -14.28 -16.51 43.90
C GLU A 131 -13.49 -17.59 44.66
N GLY A 132 -12.16 -17.51 44.60
CA GLY A 132 -11.25 -18.34 45.37
C GLY A 132 -10.47 -17.48 46.37
N ASN A 133 -10.83 -17.61 47.65
CA ASN A 133 -10.14 -17.06 48.81
C ASN A 133 -8.62 -17.23 48.75
N ASP A 134 -7.88 -16.13 48.79
CA ASP A 134 -6.48 -16.13 49.28
C ASP A 134 -6.20 -14.83 50.04
N SER A 135 -6.62 -14.81 51.30
CA SER A 135 -6.17 -13.90 52.34
C SER A 135 -4.90 -14.47 52.96
N ASN A 136 -3.72 -14.11 52.42
CA ASN A 136 -2.43 -13.95 53.13
C ASN A 136 -1.23 -13.91 52.16
N ALA A 137 -0.62 -12.74 51.99
CA ALA A 137 0.81 -12.50 51.68
C ALA A 137 0.97 -11.01 51.35
N GLU A 138 1.03 -10.13 52.35
CA GLU A 138 2.24 -9.78 53.12
C GLU A 138 3.23 -8.89 52.35
N ARG A 139 3.43 -7.73 52.97
CA ARG A 139 4.29 -6.60 52.60
C ARG A 139 5.69 -7.04 52.15
N ARG A 140 6.07 -6.68 50.92
CA ARG A 140 7.47 -6.37 50.58
C ARG A 140 7.56 -5.15 49.67
N ASP A 141 8.25 -4.15 50.21
CA ASP A 141 9.09 -3.11 49.60
C ASP A 141 8.70 -2.52 48.25
N LYS A 142 8.32 -1.23 48.35
CA LYS A 142 8.39 -0.23 47.28
C LYS A 142 9.84 -0.11 46.81
N GLN A 143 10.19 -0.82 45.75
CA GLN A 143 11.41 -0.56 44.98
C GLN A 143 11.01 0.14 43.69
N ASP A 144 11.42 1.40 43.55
CA ASP A 144 11.38 2.20 42.32
C ASP A 144 12.01 1.41 41.18
N ARG A 145 11.19 0.67 40.43
CA ARG A 145 11.56 0.12 39.13
C ARG A 145 10.72 0.85 38.11
N THR A 146 11.37 1.76 37.39
CA THR A 146 10.87 2.28 36.12
C THR A 146 10.39 1.09 35.29
N PRO A 147 9.14 1.13 34.79
CA PRO A 147 8.64 0.04 33.98
C PRO A 147 9.56 -0.14 32.77
N PRO A 148 10.04 -1.37 32.48
CA PRO A 148 10.84 -1.60 31.29
C PRO A 148 10.02 -1.15 30.08
N LEU A 149 10.59 -0.24 29.30
CA LEU A 149 9.92 0.44 28.20
C LEU A 149 9.50 -0.53 27.07
N PHE A 150 9.89 -1.81 27.14
CA PHE A 150 9.47 -2.87 26.24
C PHE A 150 9.30 -4.21 26.99
N PRO A 151 8.10 -4.83 26.96
CA PRO A 151 7.89 -6.15 27.55
C PRO A 151 8.45 -7.25 26.65
N ASP A 152 9.58 -7.82 27.07
CA ASP A 152 10.31 -8.86 26.35
C ASP A 152 9.66 -10.25 26.57
N ALA A 153 9.53 -11.04 25.51
CA ALA A 153 9.12 -12.45 25.45
C ALA A 153 7.63 -12.83 25.56
N LEU A 154 6.86 -12.42 26.60
CA LEU A 154 5.46 -12.90 26.74
C LEU A 154 4.48 -12.31 25.69
N THR A 155 4.94 -11.31 24.94
CA THR A 155 4.16 -10.62 23.92
C THR A 155 4.25 -11.26 22.54
N ALA A 156 5.28 -12.05 22.21
CA ALA A 156 5.50 -12.52 20.85
C ALA A 156 4.39 -13.47 20.35
N GLU A 157 3.98 -14.42 21.19
CA GLU A 157 2.95 -15.43 20.86
C GLU A 157 1.55 -14.80 20.78
N MET A 158 1.28 -13.80 21.62
CA MET A 158 0.04 -13.03 21.57
C MET A 158 -0.01 -12.14 20.32
N TYR A 159 1.14 -11.56 19.91
CA TYR A 159 1.26 -10.79 18.68
C TYR A 159 1.07 -11.65 17.42
N GLU A 160 1.55 -12.89 17.41
CA GLU A 160 1.38 -13.81 16.27
C GLU A 160 -0.09 -14.15 16.00
N ASN A 161 -0.85 -14.49 17.04
CA ASN A 161 -2.28 -14.76 16.93
C ASN A 161 -3.09 -13.51 16.53
N LEU A 162 -2.70 -12.32 17.03
CA LEU A 162 -3.33 -11.06 16.64
C LEU A 162 -3.06 -10.68 15.18
N MET A 163 -1.84 -10.94 14.69
CA MET A 163 -1.45 -10.65 13.31
C MET A 163 -2.25 -11.50 12.31
N HIS A 164 -2.53 -12.77 12.64
CA HIS A 164 -3.21 -13.68 11.73
C HIS A 164 -4.68 -13.33 11.51
N THR A 165 -5.45 -13.07 12.57
CA THR A 165 -6.88 -12.69 12.46
C THR A 165 -7.03 -11.38 11.68
N ARG A 166 -6.12 -10.44 11.93
CA ARG A 166 -6.12 -9.13 11.28
C ARG A 166 -5.68 -9.15 9.83
N SER A 167 -4.80 -10.07 9.47
CA SER A 167 -4.42 -10.27 8.07
C SER A 167 -5.61 -10.75 7.23
N CYS A 168 -6.47 -11.62 7.79
CA CYS A 168 -7.68 -12.08 7.10
C CYS A 168 -8.70 -10.96 6.88
N SER A 169 -8.98 -10.12 7.89
CA SER A 169 -9.94 -9.01 7.72
C SER A 169 -9.43 -7.96 6.72
N LYS A 170 -8.14 -7.61 6.79
CA LYS A 170 -7.50 -6.69 5.84
C LYS A 170 -7.50 -7.27 4.42
N ALA A 171 -7.20 -8.56 4.26
CA ALA A 171 -7.24 -9.24 2.97
C ALA A 171 -8.65 -9.23 2.36
N TRP A 172 -9.69 -9.52 3.17
CA TRP A 172 -11.08 -9.49 2.70
C TRP A 172 -11.47 -8.09 2.20
N ILE A 173 -11.17 -7.04 2.96
CA ILE A 173 -11.47 -5.66 2.55
C ILE A 173 -10.77 -5.31 1.23
N ILE A 174 -9.53 -5.75 1.04
CA ILE A 174 -8.77 -5.54 -0.19
C ILE A 174 -9.44 -6.26 -1.36
N VAL A 175 -9.74 -7.55 -1.21
CA VAL A 175 -10.38 -8.37 -2.26
C VAL A 175 -11.75 -7.82 -2.62
N PHE A 176 -12.58 -7.51 -1.62
CA PHE A 176 -13.92 -6.96 -1.84
C PHE A 176 -13.88 -5.62 -2.56
N ARG A 177 -12.96 -4.73 -2.17
CA ARG A 177 -12.75 -3.45 -2.89
C ARG A 177 -12.30 -3.66 -4.33
N SER A 178 -11.46 -4.66 -4.60
CA SER A 178 -11.02 -4.98 -5.95
C SER A 178 -12.14 -5.58 -6.83
N LEU A 179 -13.16 -6.20 -6.23
CA LEU A 179 -14.32 -6.75 -6.94
C LEU A 179 -15.39 -5.71 -7.29
N LEU A 180 -15.41 -4.55 -6.63
CA LEU A 180 -16.44 -3.52 -6.87
C LEU A 180 -16.50 -3.09 -8.34
N VAL A 181 -15.37 -2.75 -8.95
CA VAL A 181 -15.33 -2.23 -10.32
C VAL A 181 -15.74 -3.30 -11.35
N PRO A 182 -15.20 -4.53 -11.31
CA PRO A 182 -15.68 -5.64 -12.14
C PRO A 182 -17.17 -5.93 -11.99
N CYS A 183 -17.70 -5.89 -10.76
CA CYS A 183 -19.12 -6.12 -10.53
C CYS A 183 -20.00 -5.00 -11.11
N ILE A 184 -19.58 -3.74 -10.97
CA ILE A 184 -20.29 -2.60 -11.59
C ILE A 184 -20.32 -2.76 -13.11
N TRP A 185 -19.19 -3.11 -13.74
CA TRP A 185 -19.12 -3.38 -15.18
C TRP A 185 -20.09 -4.46 -15.63
N ILE A 186 -20.11 -5.61 -14.95
CA ILE A 186 -21.00 -6.72 -15.30
C ILE A 186 -22.47 -6.29 -15.16
N VAL A 187 -22.79 -5.52 -14.11
CA VAL A 187 -24.15 -5.03 -13.87
C VAL A 187 -24.58 -4.04 -14.97
N THR A 188 -23.73 -3.09 -15.38
CA THR A 188 -24.04 -2.16 -16.47
C THR A 188 -24.24 -2.89 -17.79
N ALA A 189 -23.30 -3.80 -18.13
CA ALA A 189 -23.39 -4.61 -19.34
C ALA A 189 -24.66 -5.48 -19.41
N LEU A 190 -25.15 -5.96 -18.26
CA LEU A 190 -26.41 -6.72 -18.17
C LEU A 190 -27.65 -5.82 -18.24
N PHE A 191 -27.57 -4.57 -17.81
CA PHE A 191 -28.68 -3.61 -17.94
C PHE A 191 -28.96 -3.26 -19.41
N ASP A 192 -27.91 -3.10 -20.20
CA ASP A 192 -28.02 -2.89 -21.65
C ASP A 192 -28.50 -4.16 -22.36
N GLY A 193 -27.96 -5.31 -21.95
CA GLY A 193 -28.43 -6.62 -22.37
C GLY A 193 -28.02 -7.04 -23.78
N ASP A 194 -27.33 -6.17 -24.53
CA ASP A 194 -26.89 -6.47 -25.91
C ASP A 194 -25.83 -7.57 -25.96
N TYR A 195 -24.89 -7.57 -25.01
CA TYR A 195 -23.91 -8.64 -24.86
C TYR A 195 -24.56 -9.99 -24.56
N LEU A 196 -25.56 -10.00 -23.66
CA LEU A 196 -26.29 -11.22 -23.30
C LEU A 196 -27.17 -11.71 -24.46
N ALA A 197 -27.86 -10.79 -25.14
CA ALA A 197 -28.66 -11.08 -26.32
C ALA A 197 -27.81 -11.70 -27.44
N CYS A 198 -26.61 -11.15 -27.70
CA CYS A 198 -25.67 -11.74 -28.65
C CYS A 198 -25.15 -13.12 -28.17
N SER A 199 -24.87 -13.27 -26.88
CA SER A 199 -24.36 -14.54 -26.31
C SER A 199 -25.37 -15.69 -26.39
N LEU A 200 -26.66 -15.37 -26.32
CA LEU A 200 -27.80 -16.29 -26.34
C LEU A 200 -28.51 -16.33 -27.70
N LYS A 201 -28.00 -15.62 -28.71
CA LYS A 201 -28.57 -15.60 -30.06
C LYS A 201 -28.42 -17.00 -30.69
N GLY A 202 -29.48 -17.79 -30.58
CA GLY A 202 -29.59 -19.14 -31.11
C GLY A 202 -30.09 -19.18 -32.57
N GLU A 203 -30.85 -20.24 -32.89
CA GLU A 203 -31.68 -20.50 -34.11
C GLU A 203 -32.77 -19.46 -34.35
N ARG A 204 -33.20 -18.81 -33.28
CA ARG A 204 -34.28 -17.84 -33.38
C ARG A 204 -33.73 -16.44 -33.50
N GLU A 205 -33.98 -15.85 -34.66
CA GLU A 205 -33.85 -14.41 -34.91
C GLU A 205 -35.19 -13.68 -34.71
N ASP A 206 -36.10 -14.24 -33.91
CA ASP A 206 -37.38 -13.61 -33.63
C ASP A 206 -37.17 -12.36 -32.78
N ALA A 207 -37.64 -11.20 -33.25
CA ALA A 207 -37.51 -9.93 -32.53
C ALA A 207 -38.13 -9.99 -31.13
N GLU A 208 -39.20 -10.77 -30.96
CA GLU A 208 -39.86 -11.00 -29.67
C GLU A 208 -38.95 -11.73 -28.67
N TYR A 209 -38.15 -12.69 -29.14
CA TYR A 209 -37.20 -13.43 -28.30
C TYR A 209 -36.07 -12.53 -27.80
N ILE A 210 -35.60 -11.60 -28.64
CA ILE A 210 -34.57 -10.62 -28.24
C ILE A 210 -35.09 -9.71 -27.13
N HIS A 211 -36.34 -9.24 -27.23
CA HIS A 211 -36.96 -8.42 -26.19
C HIS A 211 -37.03 -9.17 -24.86
N LEU A 212 -37.46 -10.43 -24.89
CA LEU A 212 -37.51 -11.29 -23.70
C LEU A 212 -36.13 -11.45 -23.03
N ILE A 213 -35.06 -11.67 -23.82
CA ILE A 213 -33.70 -11.79 -23.24
C ILE A 213 -33.26 -10.50 -22.55
N LYS A 214 -33.57 -9.32 -23.12
CA LYS A 214 -33.23 -8.03 -22.51
C LYS A 214 -33.97 -7.81 -21.18
N GLU A 215 -35.20 -8.28 -21.05
CA GLU A 215 -35.91 -8.22 -19.77
C GLU A 215 -35.27 -9.14 -18.73
N VAL A 216 -34.92 -10.37 -19.15
CA VAL A 216 -34.22 -11.34 -18.29
C VAL A 216 -32.85 -10.81 -17.87
N SER A 217 -32.10 -10.13 -18.74
CA SER A 217 -30.79 -9.57 -18.43
C SER A 217 -30.88 -8.48 -17.36
N ARG A 218 -31.87 -7.58 -17.46
CA ARG A 218 -32.14 -6.54 -16.46
C ARG A 218 -32.50 -7.15 -15.10
N PHE A 219 -33.33 -8.19 -15.10
CA PHE A 219 -33.64 -8.91 -13.86
C PHE A 219 -32.38 -9.55 -13.24
N ALA A 220 -31.55 -10.20 -14.06
CA ALA A 220 -30.28 -10.77 -13.61
C ALA A 220 -29.32 -9.69 -13.04
N ALA A 221 -29.27 -8.51 -13.66
CA ALA A 221 -28.47 -7.38 -13.18
C ALA A 221 -28.88 -6.97 -11.75
N TRP A 222 -30.19 -6.81 -11.49
CA TRP A 222 -30.71 -6.50 -10.15
C TRP A 222 -30.41 -7.60 -9.14
N MET A 223 -30.53 -8.87 -9.53
CA MET A 223 -30.20 -10.00 -8.66
C MET A 223 -28.72 -10.03 -8.28
N ILE A 224 -27.82 -9.76 -9.22
CA ILE A 224 -26.37 -9.68 -8.95
C ILE A 224 -26.06 -8.49 -8.04
N LEU A 225 -26.66 -7.32 -8.31
CA LEU A 225 -26.45 -6.10 -7.53
C LEU A 225 -26.90 -6.28 -6.07
N THR A 226 -28.09 -6.86 -5.86
CA THR A 226 -28.62 -7.14 -4.53
C THR A 226 -27.78 -8.20 -3.81
N ALA A 227 -27.42 -9.29 -4.46
CA ALA A 227 -26.56 -10.32 -3.90
C ALA A 227 -25.19 -9.75 -3.47
N PHE A 228 -24.55 -8.96 -4.33
CA PHE A 228 -23.27 -8.33 -4.02
C PHE A 228 -23.37 -7.36 -2.83
N THR A 229 -24.46 -6.59 -2.75
CA THR A 229 -24.72 -5.68 -1.62
C THR A 229 -24.92 -6.44 -0.31
N VAL A 230 -25.68 -7.54 -0.32
CA VAL A 230 -25.90 -8.40 0.85
C VAL A 230 -24.58 -9.06 1.29
N ILE A 231 -23.80 -9.60 0.36
CA ILE A 231 -22.50 -10.21 0.65
C ILE A 231 -21.52 -9.18 1.21
N GLY A 232 -21.47 -7.98 0.62
CA GLY A 232 -20.59 -6.91 1.07
C GLY A 232 -20.92 -6.41 2.47
N THR A 233 -22.19 -6.10 2.71
CA THR A 233 -22.67 -5.65 4.02
C THR A 233 -22.52 -6.75 5.07
N GLY A 234 -22.97 -7.97 4.79
CA GLY A 234 -22.81 -9.13 5.67
C GLY A 234 -21.34 -9.42 5.99
N GLY A 235 -20.45 -9.38 5.01
CA GLY A 235 -19.01 -9.54 5.20
C GLY A 235 -18.40 -8.47 6.12
N LEU A 236 -18.83 -7.21 5.98
CA LEU A 236 -18.39 -6.13 6.88
C LEU A 236 -18.90 -6.34 8.31
N PHE A 237 -20.15 -6.78 8.50
CA PHE A 237 -20.67 -7.13 9.83
C PHE A 237 -19.86 -8.27 10.47
N ILE A 238 -19.62 -9.35 9.73
CA ILE A 238 -18.84 -10.49 10.25
C ILE A 238 -17.43 -10.05 10.64
N ILE A 239 -16.76 -9.24 9.80
CA ILE A 239 -15.43 -8.71 10.11
C ILE A 239 -15.47 -7.87 11.38
N ARG A 240 -16.45 -6.98 11.53
CA ARG A 240 -16.57 -6.13 12.72
C ARG A 240 -16.90 -6.90 13.98
N CYS A 241 -17.68 -7.97 13.89
CA CYS A 241 -17.95 -8.85 15.02
C CYS A 241 -16.73 -9.70 15.41
N CYS A 242 -15.89 -10.07 14.44
CA CYS A 242 -14.70 -10.88 14.67
C CYS A 242 -13.46 -10.06 15.05
N ASP A 243 -13.48 -8.74 14.86
CA ASP A 243 -12.35 -7.89 15.22
C ASP A 243 -12.26 -7.74 16.74
N LYS A 244 -11.06 -7.99 17.28
CA LYS A 244 -10.78 -7.79 18.70
C LYS A 244 -10.52 -6.31 18.99
N ASN A 245 -10.09 -5.55 17.99
CA ASN A 245 -9.73 -4.16 18.14
C ASN A 245 -10.95 -3.26 18.12
N THR A 246 -10.90 -2.21 18.93
CA THR A 246 -11.90 -1.14 18.85
C THR A 246 -11.66 -0.29 17.60
N PHE A 247 -12.72 0.33 17.09
CA PHE A 247 -12.63 1.24 15.94
C PHE A 247 -11.57 2.34 16.12
N TRP A 248 -11.42 2.86 17.34
CA TRP A 248 -10.44 3.88 17.69
C TRP A 248 -8.99 3.39 17.60
N GLN A 249 -8.73 2.14 17.96
CA GLN A 249 -7.39 1.55 17.85
C GLN A 249 -6.96 1.42 16.39
N ASP A 250 -7.87 0.96 15.52
CA ASP A 250 -7.59 0.88 14.08
C ASP A 250 -7.37 2.26 13.47
N PHE A 251 -8.19 3.26 13.87
CA PHE A 251 -8.01 4.64 13.42
C PHE A 251 -6.68 5.23 13.89
N TYR A 252 -6.28 4.99 15.14
CA TYR A 252 -5.01 5.46 15.68
C TYR A 252 -3.83 4.84 14.93
N GLU A 253 -3.87 3.53 14.69
CA GLU A 253 -2.79 2.85 13.98
C GLU A 253 -2.63 3.32 12.54
N GLU A 254 -3.73 3.51 11.80
CA GLU A 254 -3.63 4.03 10.44
C GLU A 254 -3.00 5.43 10.42
N ASN A 255 -3.37 6.31 11.36
CA ASN A 255 -2.78 7.64 11.45
C ASN A 255 -1.31 7.58 11.89
N TYR A 256 -0.98 6.71 12.85
CA TYR A 256 0.38 6.51 13.30
C TYR A 256 1.29 6.05 12.15
N ILE A 257 0.86 5.07 11.35
CA ILE A 257 1.63 4.61 10.17
C ILE A 257 1.83 5.75 9.16
N ARG A 258 0.82 6.60 8.93
CA ARG A 258 0.95 7.76 8.02
C ARG A 258 1.98 8.77 8.53
N ILE A 259 1.96 9.08 9.83
CA ILE A 259 2.92 10.00 10.46
C ILE A 259 4.33 9.40 10.37
N LEU A 260 4.49 8.14 10.74
CA LEU A 260 5.76 7.42 10.71
C LEU A 260 6.35 7.36 9.29
N GLN A 261 5.53 7.15 8.26
CA GLN A 261 5.97 7.21 6.86
C GLN A 261 6.42 8.61 6.43
N LYS A 262 5.79 9.68 6.93
CA LYS A 262 6.22 11.06 6.64
C LYS A 262 7.58 11.36 7.26
N GLU A 263 7.87 10.84 8.44
CA GLU A 263 9.15 11.07 9.13
C GLU A 263 10.30 10.20 8.62
N ILE A 264 10.04 8.94 8.26
CA ILE A 264 11.09 8.00 7.83
C ILE A 264 11.62 8.34 6.44
N LYS A 265 10.76 8.79 5.51
CA LYS A 265 11.16 9.12 4.12
C LYS A 265 12.34 10.11 4.03
N PRO A 266 12.32 11.27 4.69
CA PRO A 266 13.45 12.20 4.62
C PRO A 266 14.72 11.61 5.25
N ARG A 267 14.61 10.88 6.36
CA ARG A 267 15.76 10.23 7.02
C ARG A 267 16.38 9.12 6.16
N ALA A 268 15.56 8.35 5.46
CA ALA A 268 16.05 7.35 4.51
C ALA A 268 16.78 8.01 3.33
N LYS A 269 16.25 9.14 2.83
CA LYS A 269 16.88 9.92 1.74
C LYS A 269 18.23 10.51 2.17
N THR A 270 18.34 11.06 3.38
CA THR A 270 19.60 11.61 3.88
C THR A 270 20.65 10.52 4.10
N LYS A 271 20.25 9.37 4.68
CA LYS A 271 21.15 8.23 4.86
C LYS A 271 21.63 7.66 3.53
N ALA A 272 20.74 7.48 2.55
CA ALA A 272 21.12 7.02 1.21
C ALA A 272 22.11 8.00 0.52
N LYS A 273 21.94 9.31 0.70
CA LYS A 273 22.90 10.32 0.21
C LYS A 273 24.26 10.20 0.91
N GLN A 274 24.29 9.97 2.23
CA GLN A 274 25.54 9.78 2.97
C GLN A 274 26.28 8.52 2.55
N ASP A 275 25.56 7.40 2.41
CA ASP A 275 26.13 6.12 1.97
C ASP A 275 26.67 6.21 0.53
N ALA A 276 25.96 6.91 -0.36
CA ALA A 276 26.44 7.15 -1.72
C ALA A 276 27.73 8.00 -1.75
N LYS A 277 27.83 9.06 -0.93
CA LYS A 277 29.05 9.87 -0.81
C LYS A 277 30.22 9.06 -0.26
N ALA A 278 29.98 8.24 0.76
CA ALA A 278 30.99 7.35 1.33
C ALA A 278 31.47 6.30 0.32
N PHE A 279 30.56 5.78 -0.51
CA PHE A 279 30.90 4.83 -1.57
C PHE A 279 31.77 5.45 -2.66
N VAL A 280 31.44 6.64 -3.16
CA VAL A 280 32.24 7.37 -4.17
C VAL A 280 33.64 7.68 -3.64
N ALA A 281 33.74 8.18 -2.40
CA ALA A 281 35.03 8.44 -1.76
C ALA A 281 35.91 7.17 -1.65
N ARG A 282 35.29 5.99 -1.51
CA ARG A 282 36.00 4.71 -1.39
C ARG A 282 36.52 4.16 -2.72
N ILE A 283 35.79 4.39 -3.82
CA ILE A 283 36.21 3.90 -5.15
C ILE A 283 37.41 4.71 -5.69
N GLY A 284 37.67 5.90 -5.14
CA GLY A 284 38.83 6.69 -5.55
C GLY A 284 38.74 7.18 -7.00
N ILE A 285 37.53 7.25 -7.57
CA ILE A 285 37.29 8.09 -8.74
C ILE A 285 37.44 9.51 -8.24
N VAL A 286 38.66 10.04 -8.39
CA VAL A 286 38.96 11.45 -8.21
C VAL A 286 38.08 12.17 -9.23
N GLU A 287 36.94 12.71 -8.78
CA GLU A 287 36.28 13.80 -9.49
C GLU A 287 37.32 14.91 -9.58
N GLN A 288 37.99 15.01 -10.72
CA GLN A 288 38.60 16.28 -11.08
C GLN A 288 37.43 17.26 -11.12
N PRO A 289 37.47 18.35 -10.34
CA PRO A 289 36.41 19.34 -10.39
C PRO A 289 36.31 19.80 -11.84
N VAL A 290 35.19 19.46 -12.50
CA VAL A 290 34.84 20.11 -13.75
C VAL A 290 34.51 21.52 -13.34
N SER A 291 35.51 22.40 -13.44
CA SER A 291 35.32 23.84 -13.41
C SER A 291 34.32 24.15 -14.51
N VAL A 292 33.05 24.28 -14.14
CA VAL A 292 32.06 24.96 -14.96
C VAL A 292 32.52 26.40 -14.97
N GLU A 293 33.38 26.71 -15.94
CA GLU A 293 33.80 28.06 -16.27
C GLU A 293 32.54 28.76 -16.76
N ASN A 294 31.84 29.40 -15.82
CA ASN A 294 30.80 30.35 -16.12
C ASN A 294 31.48 31.52 -16.84
N ASN A 295 31.49 31.45 -18.18
CA ASN A 295 31.76 32.61 -19.02
C ASN A 295 30.70 33.67 -18.69
N THR A 296 31.07 34.52 -17.74
CA THR A 296 30.48 35.82 -17.51
C THR A 296 31.54 36.77 -18.05
N ASP A 297 31.41 37.08 -19.34
CA ASP A 297 32.18 38.14 -19.96
C ASP A 297 31.77 39.49 -19.34
N ASP A 298 32.77 40.37 -19.28
CA ASP A 298 32.72 41.81 -18.97
C ASP A 298 32.66 42.20 -17.48
N GLU A 299 33.80 42.60 -16.89
CA GLU A 299 34.15 44.03 -16.72
C GLU A 299 35.53 44.23 -16.02
N VAL A 300 36.46 44.83 -16.77
CA VAL A 300 37.49 45.83 -16.41
C VAL A 300 38.59 45.53 -15.34
N GLN A 301 39.81 45.82 -15.81
CA GLN A 301 41.13 45.82 -15.17
C GLN A 301 41.26 46.80 -13.99
N GLU A 302 42.07 46.45 -12.97
CA GLU A 302 43.24 47.28 -12.62
C GLU A 302 44.29 46.52 -11.79
N ALA A 303 45.54 46.87 -12.05
CA ALA A 303 46.75 46.24 -11.54
C ALA A 303 47.08 46.61 -10.09
N ASN A 304 47.86 45.77 -9.40
CA ASN A 304 49.18 46.22 -8.90
C ASN A 304 50.06 45.09 -8.33
N ASN A 305 51.35 45.33 -8.53
CA ASN A 305 52.52 44.49 -8.27
C ASN A 305 52.85 44.25 -6.79
N GLY A 306 53.68 43.24 -6.54
CA GLY A 306 54.51 43.17 -5.32
C GLY A 306 55.16 41.81 -5.05
N ASP A 307 56.33 41.57 -5.67
CA ASP A 307 57.60 41.02 -5.13
C ASP A 307 57.57 39.78 -4.20
N GLN A 308 58.14 38.66 -4.65
CA GLN A 308 59.52 38.14 -4.41
C GLN A 308 59.76 37.44 -3.05
N GLU A 309 60.15 36.16 -3.15
CA GLU A 309 61.29 35.46 -2.50
C GLU A 309 60.90 34.01 -2.11
N SER A 310 61.45 33.01 -2.81
CA SER A 310 62.73 32.34 -2.51
C SER A 310 62.66 31.40 -1.30
N ASN A 311 62.51 30.09 -1.54
CA ASN A 311 63.64 29.18 -1.36
C ASN A 311 63.35 27.71 -1.70
N ASN A 312 64.25 27.22 -2.56
CA ASN A 312 64.74 25.86 -2.74
C ASN A 312 64.37 24.77 -1.72
N GLY A 313 64.06 23.59 -2.26
CA GLY A 313 64.82 22.40 -1.91
C GLY A 313 64.04 21.10 -1.70
N ARG A 314 63.79 20.34 -2.77
CA ARG A 314 64.18 18.92 -2.76
C ARG A 314 64.21 18.30 -4.16
N LYS A 315 65.37 17.71 -4.43
CA LYS A 315 65.80 17.06 -5.66
C LYS A 315 65.06 15.74 -5.86
N ASN A 316 64.73 15.50 -7.13
CA ASN A 316 64.91 14.25 -7.87
C ASN A 316 64.48 12.94 -7.21
N GLN A 317 63.25 12.49 -7.54
CA GLN A 317 62.95 11.06 -7.74
C GLN A 317 61.62 10.80 -8.48
N GLY A 318 61.28 11.61 -9.51
CA GLY A 318 59.96 11.51 -10.17
C GLY A 318 59.94 11.29 -11.69
N ASN A 319 61.08 11.23 -12.38
CA ASN A 319 61.10 11.35 -13.85
C ASN A 319 61.05 10.03 -14.65
N ILE A 320 60.83 8.88 -14.01
CA ILE A 320 60.65 7.60 -14.74
C ILE A 320 59.18 7.15 -14.78
N LEU A 321 58.32 7.64 -13.88
CA LEU A 321 56.91 7.24 -13.85
C LEU A 321 56.01 8.07 -14.79
N VAL A 322 56.38 9.34 -15.04
CA VAL A 322 55.58 10.27 -15.86
C VAL A 322 55.68 9.98 -17.37
N GLN A 323 56.77 9.36 -17.85
CA GLN A 323 56.90 9.00 -19.26
C GLN A 323 56.11 7.74 -19.65
N ASN A 324 55.90 6.80 -18.73
CA ASN A 324 55.13 5.57 -19.02
C ASN A 324 53.61 5.82 -19.04
N LEU A 325 53.09 6.75 -18.22
CA LEU A 325 51.68 7.13 -18.24
C LEU A 325 51.29 7.91 -19.51
N ARG A 326 52.24 8.62 -20.14
CA ARG A 326 52.00 9.34 -21.39
C ARG A 326 51.88 8.41 -22.61
N LYS A 327 52.47 7.20 -22.56
CA LYS A 327 52.30 6.18 -23.60
C LYS A 327 50.97 5.41 -23.51
N LEU A 328 50.42 5.23 -22.31
CA LEU A 328 49.09 4.60 -22.12
C LEU A 328 47.92 5.54 -22.45
N LYS A 329 48.11 6.86 -22.34
CA LYS A 329 47.08 7.85 -22.70
C LYS A 329 46.81 7.94 -24.22
N ASN A 330 47.78 7.55 -25.04
CA ASN A 330 47.65 7.62 -26.51
C ASN A 330 47.15 6.31 -27.14
N SER A 331 47.12 5.19 -26.40
CA SER A 331 46.60 3.91 -26.88
C SER A 331 45.13 3.65 -26.54
N VAL A 332 44.49 4.52 -25.73
CA VAL A 332 43.05 4.45 -25.39
C VAL A 332 42.30 5.67 -25.96
N SER A 333 42.62 6.02 -27.21
CA SER A 333 41.87 6.99 -28.01
C SER A 333 41.30 6.30 -29.26
N SER A 334 40.54 5.22 -29.07
CA SER A 334 39.52 4.80 -30.02
C SER A 334 38.17 4.79 -29.31
N LYS A 335 37.41 5.86 -29.58
CA LYS A 335 36.05 6.12 -29.09
C LYS A 335 35.12 4.92 -29.30
N PRO A 336 34.30 4.58 -28.31
CA PRO A 336 32.88 4.38 -28.53
C PRO A 336 32.15 5.68 -28.19
N LYS A 337 31.31 6.16 -29.10
CA LYS A 337 30.36 7.26 -28.86
C LYS A 337 29.38 6.79 -27.78
N SER A 338 29.69 7.06 -26.51
CA SER A 338 28.74 6.93 -25.41
C SER A 338 28.03 8.27 -25.27
N SER A 339 26.73 8.29 -25.54
CA SER A 339 25.84 9.38 -25.20
C SER A 339 25.92 9.65 -23.70
N VAL A 340 26.34 10.86 -23.36
CA VAL A 340 26.32 11.42 -22.01
C VAL A 340 24.85 11.50 -21.58
N ILE A 341 24.48 10.73 -20.56
CA ILE A 341 23.23 10.95 -19.84
C ILE A 341 23.55 12.03 -18.81
N GLU A 342 23.20 13.26 -19.16
CA GLU A 342 23.22 14.41 -18.27
C GLU A 342 22.07 14.22 -17.27
N VAL A 343 22.37 13.72 -16.07
CA VAL A 343 21.42 13.72 -14.95
C VAL A 343 21.50 15.11 -14.33
N GLN A 344 20.68 16.03 -14.82
CA GLN A 344 20.45 17.30 -14.14
C GLN A 344 19.74 17.01 -12.81
N LEU A 345 20.49 17.08 -11.71
CA LEU A 345 19.93 17.30 -10.39
C LEU A 345 19.83 18.81 -10.21
N GLU A 346 18.63 19.36 -10.42
CA GLU A 346 18.32 20.71 -9.99
C GLU A 346 18.45 20.80 -8.46
N ASP A 347 19.29 21.73 -8.02
CA ASP A 347 19.50 22.08 -6.62
C ASP A 347 18.26 22.81 -6.08
N PHE A 348 17.50 22.13 -5.22
CA PHE A 348 16.43 22.74 -4.44
C PHE A 348 17.01 23.17 -3.09
N GLU A 349 17.48 24.41 -2.99
CA GLU A 349 17.80 25.05 -1.71
C GLU A 349 16.49 25.36 -0.96
N ILE A 350 16.28 24.71 0.18
CA ILE A 350 15.25 25.10 1.14
C ILE A 350 15.91 26.01 2.17
N PRO A 351 15.51 27.28 2.32
CA PRO A 351 16.04 28.12 3.37
C PRO A 351 15.67 27.56 4.75
N LEU A 352 16.70 27.31 5.56
CA LEU A 352 16.60 26.98 6.97
C LEU A 352 16.01 28.18 7.73
N ILE A 353 14.70 28.17 7.96
CA ILE A 353 14.07 29.06 8.93
C ILE A 353 14.48 28.59 10.33
N LYS A 354 15.46 29.28 10.94
CA LYS A 354 15.69 29.23 12.39
C LYS A 354 14.55 29.97 13.09
N GLY A 355 13.43 29.28 13.26
CA GLY A 355 12.35 29.67 14.17
C GLY A 355 12.49 28.90 15.48
N SER A 356 12.89 29.57 16.54
CA SER A 356 12.74 29.08 17.91
C SER A 356 11.23 29.01 18.21
N VAL A 357 10.64 27.82 18.12
CA VAL A 357 9.27 27.58 18.58
C VAL A 357 9.36 27.28 20.07
N ALA A 358 9.11 28.32 20.87
CA ALA A 358 8.75 28.15 22.26
C ALA A 358 7.52 27.22 22.34
N ALA A 359 7.64 26.15 23.13
CA ALA A 359 6.56 25.23 23.40
C ALA A 359 5.37 26.00 24.00
N GLN A 360 4.28 26.15 23.25
CA GLN A 360 2.99 26.49 23.82
C GLN A 360 2.45 25.26 24.56
N PRO A 361 2.01 25.39 25.82
CA PRO A 361 1.30 24.32 26.51
C PRO A 361 -0.02 24.06 25.79
N GLY A 362 -0.24 22.81 25.38
CA GLY A 362 -1.50 22.37 24.78
C GLY A 362 -2.67 22.52 25.75
N PRO A 363 -3.91 22.65 25.25
CA PRO A 363 -5.09 22.79 26.08
C PRO A 363 -5.31 21.52 26.92
N SER A 364 -5.35 21.70 28.24
CA SER A 364 -5.81 20.70 29.18
C SER A 364 -7.29 20.43 28.94
N VAL A 365 -7.59 19.31 28.28
CA VAL A 365 -8.96 18.76 28.22
C VAL A 365 -9.25 18.14 29.59
N SER A 366 -9.89 18.92 30.44
CA SER A 366 -10.50 18.44 31.69
C SER A 366 -11.71 17.59 31.34
N TYR A 367 -11.63 16.28 31.60
CA TYR A 367 -12.81 15.42 31.59
C TYR A 367 -13.57 15.68 32.90
N ALA A 368 -14.66 16.45 32.81
CA ALA A 368 -15.65 16.49 33.87
C ALA A 368 -16.34 15.12 33.91
N GLN A 369 -16.12 14.37 35.00
CA GLN A 369 -17.00 13.28 35.40
C GLN A 369 -18.36 13.88 35.74
N GLN A 370 -19.36 13.53 34.95
CA GLN A 370 -20.76 13.78 35.25
C GLN A 370 -21.26 12.56 36.01
N GLU A 371 -21.35 12.68 37.33
CA GLU A 371 -22.07 11.75 38.20
C GLU A 371 -23.58 11.91 37.93
N ASP A 372 -24.18 10.92 37.26
CA ASP A 372 -25.63 10.77 37.15
C ASP A 372 -26.14 9.95 38.35
N ASP A 373 -26.42 10.64 39.45
CA ASP A 373 -27.27 10.14 40.53
C ASP A 373 -28.72 10.56 40.24
N GLY A 374 -29.58 9.61 39.86
CA GLY A 374 -30.97 9.96 39.52
C GLY A 374 -31.90 8.77 39.30
N ALA A 375 -32.45 8.28 40.40
CA ALA A 375 -33.49 7.27 40.50
C ALA A 375 -34.73 7.50 39.60
N LYS A 376 -35.37 6.40 39.17
CA LYS A 376 -36.82 6.19 39.35
C LYS A 376 -37.27 4.78 38.95
N ASP A 377 -37.79 4.08 39.95
CA ASP A 377 -38.66 2.91 39.84
C ASP A 377 -39.88 3.21 38.96
N GLY A 378 -40.20 2.29 38.05
CA GLY A 378 -41.42 2.31 37.25
C GLY A 378 -41.92 0.90 37.01
N ARG A 379 -42.77 0.40 37.93
CA ARG A 379 -43.59 -0.80 37.73
C ARG A 379 -44.57 -0.54 36.59
N TYR A 380 -44.60 -1.41 35.59
CA TYR A 380 -45.75 -1.52 34.70
C TYR A 380 -46.57 -2.75 35.09
N ALA A 381 -47.79 -2.49 35.53
CA ALA A 381 -48.85 -3.46 35.72
C ALA A 381 -49.48 -3.80 34.36
N SER A 382 -49.80 -5.08 34.19
CA SER A 382 -50.58 -5.63 33.09
C SER A 382 -52.02 -5.10 33.06
N ALA A 383 -52.53 -4.90 31.85
CA ALA A 383 -53.92 -5.08 31.49
C ALA A 383 -53.99 -5.65 30.07
#